data_AF-A0A7C9EYE5-F1
#
_entry.id   AF-A0A7C9EYE5-F1
#
_cell.length_a   1.000
_cell.length_b   1.000
_cell.length_c   1.000
_cell.angle_alpha   90.00
_cell.angle_beta   90.00
_cell.angle_gamma   90.00
#
_symmetry.space_group_name_H-M   'P 1'
#
loop_
_entity.id
_entity.type
_entity.pdbx_description
1 polymer ?
#
loop_
_entity_poly.entity_id
_entity_poly.type
_entity_poly.pdbx_seq_one_letter_code
_entity_poly.pdbx_strand_id
1 'polypeptide(L)'
;RSVGIAAAAILGADVTVTDLPRVIGNLEFNVAANSEVIAASGGKVNVAELNWGNVDHMAAVGREYDLILGSDVVYHAHLYEPLMETLRYFLVGGERKGEKEEE
;
A
#
# COMPACT_ATOMS: atom_id res chain seq x y z
N ARG A 1 -7.95 9.11 -10.24
CA ARG A 1 -6.84 9.95 -9.71
C ARG A 1 -6.30 9.23 -8.47
N SER A 2 -5.01 8.97 -8.38
CA SER A 2 -4.43 8.25 -7.23
C SER A 2 -4.05 9.23 -6.13
N VAL A 3 -4.60 9.03 -4.93
CA VAL A 3 -4.30 9.86 -3.75
C VAL A 3 -2.85 9.67 -3.30
N GLY A 4 -2.30 8.46 -3.43
CA GLY A 4 -0.91 8.19 -3.06
C GLY A 4 0.10 8.90 -3.98
N ILE A 5 -0.16 8.96 -5.29
CA ILE A 5 0.69 9.72 -6.23
C ILE A 5 0.66 11.21 -5.88
N ALA A 6 -0.51 11.75 -5.54
CA ALA A 6 -0.62 13.14 -5.12
C ALA A 6 0.14 13.43 -3.81
N ALA A 7 0.11 12.50 -2.84
CA ALA A 7 0.89 12.64 -1.61
C ALA A 7 2.40 12.69 -1.89
N ALA A 8 2.92 11.80 -2.75
CA ALA A 8 4.33 11.83 -3.15
C ALA A 8 4.68 13.13 -3.91
N ALA A 9 3.83 13.56 -4.84
CA ALA A 9 4.08 14.72 -5.69
C ALA A 9 3.94 16.08 -4.98
N ILE A 10 3.13 16.18 -3.91
CA ILE A 10 2.87 17.45 -3.22
C ILE A 10 3.61 17.54 -1.88
N LEU A 11 3.67 16.44 -1.15
CA LEU A 11 4.24 16.40 0.21
C LEU A 11 5.66 15.83 0.25
N GLY A 12 6.18 15.34 -0.88
CA GLY A 12 7.49 14.69 -0.93
C GLY A 12 7.56 13.38 -0.14
N ALA A 13 6.42 12.72 0.07
CA ALA A 13 6.34 11.50 0.85
C ALA A 13 6.95 10.30 0.11
N ASP A 14 7.43 9.32 0.88
CA ASP A 14 7.76 7.97 0.39
C ASP A 14 6.50 7.11 0.47
N VAL A 15 5.95 6.74 -0.69
CA VAL A 15 4.62 6.14 -0.78
C VAL A 15 4.70 4.81 -1.51
N THR A 16 4.09 3.78 -0.94
CA THR A 16 3.72 2.57 -1.71
C THR A 16 2.27 2.68 -2.15
N VAL A 17 2.03 2.72 -3.47
CA VAL A 17 0.69 2.67 -4.05
C VAL A 17 0.35 1.24 -4.44
N THR A 18 -0.81 0.76 -4.00
CA THR A 18 -1.21 -0.64 -4.18
C THR A 18 -2.55 -0.78 -4.88
N ASP A 19 -2.69 -1.80 -5.71
CA ASP A 19 -3.96 -2.18 -6.32
C ASP A 19 -3.93 -3.67 -6.75
N LEU A 20 -4.98 -4.14 -7.41
CA LEU A 20 -5.09 -5.51 -7.91
C LEU A 20 -4.10 -5.77 -9.06
N PRO A 21 -3.57 -7.00 -9.21
CA PRO A 21 -2.56 -7.35 -10.22
C PRO A 21 -2.91 -6.88 -11.64
N ARG A 22 -4.18 -7.05 -12.03
CA ARG A 22 -4.67 -6.69 -13.36
C ARG A 22 -4.58 -5.20 -13.71
N VAL A 23 -4.43 -4.31 -12.73
CA VAL A 23 -4.35 -2.85 -12.95
C VAL A 23 -3.00 -2.24 -12.60
N ILE A 24 -2.02 -3.04 -12.18
CA ILE A 24 -0.67 -2.54 -11.83
C ILE A 24 -0.02 -1.79 -12.97
N GLY A 25 -0.09 -2.29 -14.21
CA GLY A 25 0.48 -1.58 -15.36
C GLY A 25 -0.12 -0.18 -15.58
N ASN A 26 -1.41 0.01 -15.26
CA ASN A 26 -2.02 1.34 -15.31
C ASN A 26 -1.52 2.24 -14.17
N LEU A 27 -1.28 1.66 -12.99
CA LEU A 27 -0.75 2.38 -11.84
C LEU A 27 0.70 2.83 -12.09
N GLU A 28 1.55 1.95 -12.64
CA GLU A 28 2.91 2.25 -13.08
C GLU A 28 2.93 3.35 -14.14
N PHE A 29 2.05 3.27 -15.15
CA PHE A 29 1.92 4.32 -16.15
C PHE A 29 1.58 5.68 -15.51
N ASN A 30 0.65 5.70 -14.55
CA ASN A 30 0.29 6.93 -13.83
C ASN A 30 1.46 7.48 -13.02
N VAL A 31 2.29 6.63 -12.39
CA VAL A 31 3.49 7.06 -11.68
C VAL A 31 4.50 7.66 -12.66
N ALA A 32 4.77 6.97 -13.77
CA ALA A 32 5.70 7.43 -14.79
C ALA A 32 5.29 8.81 -15.36
N ALA A 33 3.98 9.00 -15.62
CA ALA A 33 3.43 10.25 -16.13
C ALA A 33 3.57 11.44 -15.15
N ASN A 34 3.81 11.18 -13.85
CA ASN A 34 3.99 12.21 -12.82
C ASN A 34 5.43 12.26 -12.27
N SER A 35 6.36 11.50 -12.87
CA SER A 35 7.73 11.31 -12.36
C SER A 35 8.50 12.61 -12.16
N GLU A 36 8.39 13.57 -13.08
CA GLU A 36 9.07 14.88 -12.96
C GLU A 36 8.60 15.66 -11.73
N VAL A 37 7.29 15.69 -11.48
CA VAL A 37 6.71 16.42 -10.33
C VAL A 37 7.02 15.71 -9.02
N ILE A 38 6.95 14.37 -9.01
CA ILE A 38 7.35 13.55 -7.85
C ILE A 38 8.82 13.83 -7.48
N ALA A 39 9.71 13.80 -8.47
CA ALA A 39 11.13 14.06 -8.27
C ALA A 39 11.41 15.50 -7.81
N ALA A 40 10.71 16.49 -8.38
CA ALA A 40 10.85 17.89 -7.99
C ALA A 40 10.49 18.14 -6.52
N SER A 41 9.52 17.38 -5.99
CA SER A 41 9.11 17.44 -4.58
C SER A 41 9.93 16.54 -3.65
N GLY A 42 10.90 15.78 -4.20
CA GLY A 42 11.71 14.83 -3.42
C GLY A 42 10.95 13.57 -2.98
N GLY A 43 9.74 13.36 -3.50
CA GLY A 43 8.91 12.20 -3.19
C GLY A 43 9.41 10.93 -3.85
N LYS A 44 8.92 9.79 -3.36
CA LYS A 44 9.17 8.47 -3.93
C LYS A 44 7.87 7.71 -4.04
N VAL A 45 7.76 6.91 -5.09
CA VAL A 45 6.61 6.03 -5.29
C VAL A 45 7.10 4.63 -5.62
N ASN A 46 6.71 3.67 -4.80
CA ASN A 46 6.77 2.26 -5.10
C ASN A 46 5.39 1.76 -5.53
N VAL A 47 5.34 0.84 -6.49
CA VAL A 47 4.10 0.22 -6.94
C VAL A 47 4.11 -1.24 -6.53
N ALA A 48 3.04 -1.72 -5.91
CA ALA A 48 2.94 -3.10 -5.46
C ALA A 48 1.54 -3.68 -5.62
N GLU A 49 1.45 -4.99 -5.76
CA GLU A 49 0.19 -5.72 -5.78
C GLU A 49 -0.37 -5.87 -4.37
N LEU A 50 -1.66 -5.59 -4.20
CA LEU A 50 -2.37 -5.88 -2.97
C LEU A 50 -3.81 -6.29 -3.26
N ASN A 51 -4.04 -7.60 -3.25
CA ASN A 51 -5.39 -8.12 -3.11
C ASN A 51 -5.71 -8.21 -1.61
N TRP A 52 -6.78 -7.53 -1.17
CA TRP A 52 -7.14 -7.53 0.24
C TRP A 52 -7.37 -8.96 0.77
N GLY A 53 -6.94 -9.22 2.01
CA GLY A 53 -6.91 -10.54 2.63
C GLY A 53 -5.82 -11.49 2.11
N ASN A 54 -5.10 -11.16 1.03
CA ASN A 54 -4.02 -12.03 0.52
C ASN A 54 -2.74 -11.87 1.36
N VAL A 55 -2.38 -12.92 2.10
CA VAL A 55 -1.24 -12.93 3.03
C VAL A 55 0.10 -12.69 2.32
N ASP A 56 0.30 -13.30 1.15
CA ASP A 56 1.56 -13.17 0.41
C ASP A 56 1.75 -11.74 -0.10
N HIS A 57 0.68 -11.11 -0.59
CA HIS A 57 0.71 -9.72 -1.04
C HIS A 57 0.96 -8.77 0.14
N MET A 58 0.27 -8.98 1.26
CA MET A 58 0.48 -8.18 2.47
C MET A 58 1.92 -8.30 3.00
N ALA A 59 2.49 -9.51 3.00
CA ALA A 59 3.87 -9.73 3.39
C ALA A 59 4.88 -9.05 2.44
N ALA A 60 4.61 -9.09 1.13
CA ALA A 60 5.46 -8.44 0.13
C ALA A 60 5.44 -6.91 0.21
N VAL A 61 4.30 -6.31 0.57
CA VAL A 61 4.18 -4.86 0.80
C VAL A 61 4.91 -4.44 2.08
N GLY A 62 5.03 -5.33 3.08
CA GLY A 62 5.70 -5.03 4.35
C GLY A 62 4.76 -4.34 5.33
N ARG A 63 5.28 -3.76 6.42
CA ARG A 63 4.43 -3.20 7.51
C ARG A 63 4.89 -1.84 8.03
N GLU A 64 5.93 -1.29 7.43
CA GLU A 64 6.59 -0.07 7.89
C GLU A 64 5.96 1.14 7.21
N TYR A 65 4.81 1.57 7.71
CA TYR A 65 4.09 2.74 7.20
C TYR A 65 3.57 3.62 8.34
N ASP A 66 3.83 4.92 8.27
CA ASP A 66 3.33 5.90 9.24
C ASP A 66 1.84 6.21 9.03
N LEU A 67 1.35 6.04 7.79
CA LEU A 67 0.00 6.39 7.39
C LEU A 67 -0.52 5.43 6.33
N ILE A 68 -1.75 4.95 6.52
CA ILE A 68 -2.49 4.18 5.52
C ILE A 68 -3.59 5.08 4.95
N LEU A 69 -3.62 5.22 3.62
CA LEU A 69 -4.62 6.00 2.90
C LEU A 69 -5.48 5.10 2.02
N GLY A 70 -6.80 5.21 2.17
CA GLY A 70 -7.77 4.59 1.27
C GLY A 70 -8.80 5.63 0.82
N SER A 71 -9.03 5.73 -0.48
CA SER A 71 -10.05 6.61 -1.07
C SER A 71 -11.12 5.75 -1.73
N ASP A 72 -12.39 5.93 -1.33
CA ASP A 72 -13.55 5.20 -1.87
C ASP A 72 -13.38 3.66 -1.89
N VAL A 73 -12.78 3.11 -0.84
CA VAL A 73 -12.46 1.67 -0.75
C VAL A 73 -13.67 0.77 -0.42
N VAL A 74 -14.78 1.33 0.04
CA VAL A 74 -15.96 0.59 0.52
C VAL A 74 -17.12 0.75 -0.45
N TYR A 75 -17.32 -0.22 -1.35
CA TYR A 75 -18.42 -0.18 -2.32
C TYR A 75 -19.14 -1.52 -2.49
N HIS A 76 -18.53 -2.63 -2.06
CA HIS A 76 -19.13 -3.96 -2.09
C HIS A 76 -18.99 -4.68 -0.75
N ALA A 77 -20.09 -5.26 -0.26
CA ALA A 77 -20.12 -5.90 1.06
C ALA A 77 -19.14 -7.07 1.21
N HIS A 78 -18.87 -7.82 0.13
CA HIS A 78 -17.93 -8.95 0.16
C HIS A 78 -16.46 -8.51 0.33
N LEU A 79 -16.15 -7.22 0.16
CA LEU A 79 -14.80 -6.69 0.34
C LEU A 79 -14.54 -6.23 1.78
N TYR A 80 -15.55 -6.22 2.65
CA TYR A 80 -15.40 -5.71 4.01
C TYR A 80 -14.45 -6.56 4.84
N GLU A 81 -14.66 -7.88 4.90
CA GLU A 81 -13.78 -8.73 5.70
C GLU A 81 -12.34 -8.74 5.17
N PRO A 82 -12.08 -8.93 3.86
CA PRO A 82 -10.72 -8.85 3.32
C PRO A 82 -10.05 -7.49 3.60
N LEU A 83 -10.78 -6.38 3.47
CA LEU A 83 -10.25 -5.05 3.79
C LEU A 83 -9.90 -4.92 5.27
N MET A 84 -10.76 -5.42 6.17
CA MET A 84 -10.53 -5.38 7.61
C MET A 84 -9.33 -6.24 8.01
N GLU A 85 -9.17 -7.43 7.43
CA GLU A 85 -7.98 -8.27 7.62
C GLU A 85 -6.71 -7.54 7.19
N THR A 86 -6.74 -6.91 6.02
CA THR A 86 -5.62 -6.11 5.52
C THR A 86 -5.29 -4.93 6.42
N LEU A 87 -6.27 -4.14 6.85
CA LEU A 87 -6.04 -3.03 7.77
C LEU A 87 -5.50 -3.51 9.12
N ARG A 88 -6.02 -4.62 9.67
CA ARG A 88 -5.49 -5.23 10.90
C ARG A 88 -4.02 -5.62 10.73
N TYR A 89 -3.66 -6.24 9.61
CA TYR A 89 -2.29 -6.64 9.32
C TYR A 89 -1.34 -5.43 9.34
N PHE A 90 -1.69 -4.35 8.66
CA PHE A 90 -0.81 -3.18 8.61
C PHE A 90 -0.82 -2.35 9.90
N LEU A 91 -1.96 -2.21 10.58
CA LEU A 91 -2.09 -1.29 11.74
C LEU A 91 -1.74 -1.92 13.08
N VAL A 92 -2.04 -3.20 13.30
CA VAL A 92 -2.09 -3.75 14.67
C VAL A 92 -0.81 -4.45 15.09
N GLY A 93 -0.01 -4.97 14.17
CA GLY A 93 1.03 -5.92 14.58
C GLY A 93 0.50 -7.33 14.55
N GLY A 94 1.00 -8.20 13.67
CA GLY A 94 1.10 -9.59 14.07
C GLY A 94 1.91 -9.61 15.36
N GLU A 95 1.36 -10.23 16.41
CA GLU A 95 2.11 -10.45 17.65
C GLU A 95 3.51 -10.92 17.27
N ARG A 96 4.55 -10.26 17.79
CA ARG A 96 5.91 -10.82 17.73
C ARG A 96 5.85 -12.13 18.50
N LYS A 97 5.52 -13.24 17.83
CA LYS A 97 5.74 -14.58 18.36
C LYS A 97 7.23 -14.65 18.64
N GLY A 98 7.55 -14.69 19.92
CA GLY A 98 8.91 -14.57 20.41
C GLY A 98 9.84 -15.55 19.71
N GLU A 99 10.95 -15.03 19.24
CA GLU A 99 12.19 -15.78 19.25
C GLU A 99 12.43 -16.22 20.69
N LYS A 100 12.25 -17.51 20.97
CA LYS A 100 13.02 -18.33 21.92
C LYS A 100 12.36 -19.69 22.02
N GLU A 101 13.03 -20.68 21.44
CA GLU A 101 13.24 -22.01 22.03
C GLU A 101 14.37 -22.66 21.20
N GLU A 102 15.59 -22.20 21.48
CA GLU A 102 16.74 -23.11 21.47
C GLU A 102 16.88 -23.60 22.92
N GLU A 103 16.58 -24.88 23.14
CA GLU A 103 17.18 -25.70 24.20
C GLU A 103 17.54 -27.06 23.59
#